data_AF-A0A8J8J156-F1
#
_entry.id   AF-A0A8J8J156-F1
#
_cell.length_a   1.000
_cell.length_b   1.000
_cell.length_c   1.000
_cell.angle_alpha   90.00
_cell.angle_beta   90.00
_cell.angle_gamma   90.00
#
_symmetry.space_group_name_H-M   'P 1'
#
loop_
_entity.id
_entity.type
_entity.pdbx_description
1 polymer ?
#
loop_
_entity_poly.entity_id
_entity_poly.type
_entity_poly.pdbx_seq_one_letter_code
_entity_poly.pdbx_strand_id
1 'polypeptide(L)'
;MAIDVKNEKNFGLWGSILALVAAFMGAIPYIGVFGSTLSLIAFILVLLALKGIGNKVGDERPFKYYLYSVIVAIAGVVFAIVLILIGAITLPKGGMNEPYETFGIGMVLLGIILIIAVFILAVYFQKQAWEVMYEITGVEEFQKTAKWLWWGALTLIILIGSILLLIAAIYQIIAFSNMPEELEFRGTYKSPIY
;
A
#
# COMPACT_ATOMS: atom_id res chain seq x y z
N MET A 1 -28.39 -7.50 -12.57
CA MET A 1 -28.74 -7.59 -11.14
C MET A 1 -27.87 -6.57 -10.41
N ALA A 2 -28.49 -5.68 -9.63
CA ALA A 2 -27.77 -4.72 -8.81
C ALA A 2 -27.20 -5.46 -7.58
N ILE A 3 -25.94 -5.20 -7.25
CA ILE A 3 -25.19 -5.86 -6.19
C ILE A 3 -25.00 -4.85 -5.06
N ASP A 4 -25.68 -5.04 -3.93
CA ASP A 4 -25.54 -4.18 -2.75
C ASP A 4 -24.12 -4.29 -2.17
N VAL A 5 -23.40 -3.17 -2.09
CA VAL A 5 -22.05 -3.01 -1.54
C VAL A 5 -21.96 -1.93 -0.47
N LYS A 6 -23.08 -1.54 0.14
CA LYS A 6 -23.15 -0.44 1.11
C LYS A 6 -22.21 -0.62 2.31
N ASN A 7 -22.12 -1.84 2.85
CA ASN A 7 -21.27 -2.12 4.00
C ASN A 7 -19.78 -2.02 3.62
N GLU A 8 -19.42 -2.53 2.45
CA GLU A 8 -18.06 -2.49 1.93
C GLU A 8 -17.62 -1.07 1.62
N LYS A 9 -18.52 -0.26 1.06
CA LYS A 9 -18.34 1.19 0.92
C LYS A 9 -17.95 1.83 2.25
N ASN A 10 -18.73 1.55 3.30
CA ASN A 10 -18.52 2.12 4.62
C ASN A 10 -17.20 1.65 5.24
N PHE A 11 -16.85 0.37 5.11
CA PHE A 11 -15.55 -0.13 5.55
C PHE A 11 -14.39 0.55 4.82
N GLY A 12 -14.48 0.71 3.50
CA GLY A 12 -13.45 1.38 2.71
C GLY A 12 -13.30 2.85 3.08
N LEU A 13 -14.41 3.56 3.30
CA LEU A 13 -14.44 4.95 3.72
C LEU A 13 -13.82 5.14 5.10
N TRP A 14 -14.30 4.42 6.12
CA TRP A 14 -13.76 4.50 7.47
C TRP A 14 -12.30 4.04 7.52
N GLY A 15 -11.96 2.96 6.81
CA GLY A 15 -10.58 2.50 6.68
C GLY A 15 -9.67 3.57 6.09
N SER A 16 -10.10 4.28 5.05
CA SER A 16 -9.31 5.35 4.41
C SER A 16 -9.15 6.59 5.30
N ILE A 17 -10.21 6.99 6.02
CA ILE A 17 -10.15 8.09 6.99
C ILE A 17 -9.18 7.74 8.13
N LEU A 18 -9.31 6.55 8.70
CA LEU A 18 -8.43 6.09 9.78
C LEU A 18 -6.98 5.97 9.31
N ALA A 19 -6.73 5.53 8.07
CA ALA A 19 -5.39 5.46 7.50
C ALA A 19 -4.75 6.86 7.42
N LEU A 20 -5.51 7.86 7.00
CA LEU A 20 -5.05 9.23 6.92
C LEU A 20 -4.74 9.81 8.32
N VAL A 21 -5.64 9.62 9.28
CA VAL A 21 -5.44 10.05 10.67
C VAL A 21 -4.21 9.38 11.28
N ALA A 22 -4.08 8.06 11.07
CA ALA A 22 -2.93 7.29 11.54
C ALA A 22 -1.60 7.79 10.94
N ALA A 23 -1.59 8.18 9.65
CA ALA A 23 -0.40 8.74 9.00
C ALA A 23 0.03 10.08 9.64
N PHE A 24 -0.92 10.98 9.92
CA PHE A 24 -0.63 12.24 10.61
C PHE A 24 -0.16 12.04 12.05
N MET A 25 -0.79 11.11 12.79
CA MET A 25 -0.36 10.78 14.15
C MET A 25 1.02 10.10 14.17
N GLY A 26 1.33 9.28 13.16
CA GLY A 26 2.61 8.62 12.96
C GLY A 26 3.76 9.59 12.68
N ALA A 27 3.48 10.73 12.06
CA ALA A 27 4.46 11.77 11.77
C ALA A 27 4.91 12.56 13.02
N ILE A 28 4.19 12.47 14.13
CA ILE A 28 4.52 13.15 15.39
C ILE A 28 5.39 12.22 16.26
N PRO A 29 6.64 12.61 16.59
CA PRO A 29 7.48 11.86 17.51
C PRO A 29 6.76 11.60 18.85
N TYR A 30 7.01 10.43 19.47
CA TYR A 30 6.38 9.95 20.72
C TYR A 30 4.90 9.53 20.64
N ILE A 31 4.10 10.09 19.72
CA ILE A 31 2.69 9.67 19.48
C ILE A 31 2.61 8.51 18.47
N GLY A 32 3.64 8.34 17.63
CA GLY A 32 3.63 7.39 16.51
C GLY A 32 3.40 5.91 16.88
N VAL A 33 3.61 5.49 18.13
CA VAL A 33 3.26 4.14 18.60
C VAL A 33 1.74 3.91 18.52
N PHE A 34 0.90 4.90 18.81
CA PHE A 34 -0.56 4.80 18.66
C PHE A 34 -1.01 4.84 17.19
N GLY A 35 -0.19 5.43 16.31
CA GLY A 35 -0.38 5.34 14.86
C GLY A 35 -0.32 3.89 14.35
N SER A 36 0.41 3.00 15.03
CA SER A 36 0.60 1.61 14.61
C SER A 36 -0.62 0.69 14.84
N THR A 37 -1.42 0.92 15.90
CA THR A 37 -2.65 0.16 16.13
C THR A 37 -3.80 0.69 15.27
N LEU A 38 -3.90 2.01 15.13
CA LEU A 38 -4.91 2.64 14.28
C LEU A 38 -4.67 2.31 12.80
N SER A 39 -3.42 2.26 12.36
CA SER A 39 -3.07 1.85 10.99
C SER A 39 -3.45 0.40 10.71
N LEU A 40 -3.35 -0.49 11.69
CA LEU A 40 -3.79 -1.88 11.54
C LEU A 40 -5.31 -1.98 11.36
N ILE A 41 -6.09 -1.25 12.16
CA ILE A 41 -7.56 -1.21 12.03
C ILE A 41 -7.93 -0.63 10.66
N ALA A 42 -7.32 0.48 10.27
CA ALA A 42 -7.52 1.12 8.98
C ALA A 42 -7.26 0.15 7.82
N PHE A 43 -6.13 -0.56 7.88
CA PHE A 43 -5.73 -1.55 6.91
C PHE A 43 -6.73 -2.72 6.82
N ILE A 44 -7.15 -3.27 7.96
CA ILE A 44 -8.14 -4.35 8.01
C ILE A 44 -9.46 -3.91 7.36
N LEU A 45 -9.94 -2.70 7.66
CA LEU A 45 -11.18 -2.19 7.07
C LEU A 45 -11.08 -2.02 5.55
N VAL A 46 -9.96 -1.51 5.03
CA VAL A 46 -9.74 -1.44 3.58
C VAL A 46 -9.70 -2.84 2.96
N LEU A 47 -9.01 -3.80 3.58
CA LEU A 47 -9.01 -5.19 3.11
C LEU A 47 -10.41 -5.80 3.11
N LEU A 48 -11.20 -5.58 4.16
CA LEU A 48 -12.59 -6.08 4.25
C LEU A 48 -13.46 -5.47 3.15
N ALA A 49 -13.29 -4.19 2.85
CA ALA A 49 -13.97 -3.53 1.74
C ALA A 49 -13.61 -4.18 0.40
N LEU A 50 -12.32 -4.28 0.09
CA LEU A 50 -11.86 -4.86 -1.18
C LEU A 50 -12.24 -6.33 -1.32
N LYS A 51 -12.16 -7.11 -0.24
CA LYS A 51 -12.59 -8.51 -0.22
C LYS A 51 -14.09 -8.66 -0.41
N GLY A 52 -14.88 -7.86 0.29
CA GLY A 52 -16.34 -7.89 0.20
C GLY A 52 -16.82 -7.52 -1.21
N ILE A 53 -16.27 -6.45 -1.79
CA ILE A 53 -16.59 -6.01 -3.16
C ILE A 53 -16.19 -7.11 -4.13
N GLY A 54 -14.96 -7.61 -4.04
CA GLY A 54 -14.45 -8.64 -4.95
C GLY A 54 -15.28 -9.93 -4.91
N ASN A 55 -15.67 -10.38 -3.72
CA ASN A 55 -16.53 -11.56 -3.57
C ASN A 55 -17.93 -11.34 -4.18
N LYS A 56 -18.50 -10.15 -3.99
CA LYS A 56 -19.85 -9.81 -4.46
C LYS A 56 -19.92 -9.63 -5.98
N VAL A 57 -18.87 -9.06 -6.58
CA VAL A 57 -18.80 -8.84 -8.04
C VAL A 57 -18.14 -9.98 -8.81
N GLY A 58 -17.56 -10.97 -8.10
CA GLY A 58 -16.86 -12.10 -8.71
C GLY A 58 -15.46 -11.77 -9.23
N ASP A 59 -14.83 -10.71 -8.71
CA ASP A 59 -13.49 -10.27 -9.10
C ASP A 59 -12.60 -10.01 -7.88
N GLU A 60 -11.79 -11.00 -7.51
CA GLU A 60 -10.92 -10.94 -6.34
C GLU A 60 -9.66 -10.09 -6.54
N ARG A 61 -9.42 -9.55 -7.74
CA ARG A 61 -8.18 -8.82 -8.08
C ARG A 61 -7.90 -7.64 -7.14
N PRO A 62 -8.85 -6.75 -6.76
CA PRO A 62 -8.55 -5.64 -5.85
C PRO A 62 -8.00 -6.11 -4.50
N PHE A 63 -8.64 -7.13 -3.93
CA PHE A 63 -8.22 -7.72 -2.67
C PHE A 63 -6.84 -8.38 -2.80
N LYS A 64 -6.63 -9.21 -3.83
CA LYS A 64 -5.35 -9.91 -4.03
C LYS A 64 -4.19 -8.94 -4.21
N TYR A 65 -4.35 -7.93 -5.06
CA TYR A 65 -3.31 -6.93 -5.28
C TYR A 65 -3.01 -6.13 -4.01
N TYR A 66 -4.03 -5.68 -3.28
CA TYR A 66 -3.81 -4.96 -2.02
C TYR A 66 -3.23 -5.85 -0.92
N LEU A 67 -3.55 -7.15 -0.89
CA LEU A 67 -2.93 -8.09 0.02
C LEU A 67 -1.46 -8.35 -0.35
N TYR A 68 -1.16 -8.51 -1.64
CA TYR A 68 0.20 -8.70 -2.13
C TYR A 68 1.09 -7.50 -1.83
N SER A 69 0.59 -6.27 -1.94
CA SER A 69 1.38 -5.09 -1.56
C SER A 69 1.87 -5.17 -0.12
N VAL A 70 1.00 -5.62 0.80
CA VAL A 70 1.34 -5.72 2.22
C VAL A 70 2.24 -6.90 2.53
N ILE A 71 1.97 -8.07 1.94
CA ILE A 71 2.85 -9.24 2.10
C ILE A 71 4.26 -8.91 1.60
N VAL A 72 4.38 -8.28 0.43
CA VAL A 72 5.66 -7.85 -0.14
C VAL A 72 6.34 -6.82 0.77
N ALA A 73 5.62 -5.81 1.24
CA ALA A 73 6.17 -4.79 2.12
C ALA A 73 6.73 -5.42 3.42
N ILE A 74 5.95 -6.26 4.10
CA ILE A 74 6.36 -6.88 5.36
C ILE A 74 7.54 -7.84 5.13
N ALA A 75 7.41 -8.80 4.21
CA ALA A 75 8.44 -9.80 3.97
C ALA A 75 9.75 -9.17 3.48
N GLY A 76 9.65 -8.21 2.55
CA GLY A 76 10.80 -7.54 1.98
C GLY A 76 11.50 -6.62 2.98
N VAL A 77 10.77 -5.89 3.83
CA VAL A 77 11.37 -5.06 4.89
C VAL A 77 12.04 -5.93 5.95
N VAL A 78 11.41 -7.02 6.40
CA VAL A 78 12.03 -7.95 7.36
C VAL A 78 13.33 -8.51 6.78
N PHE A 79 13.32 -8.96 5.52
CA PHE A 79 14.51 -9.48 4.87
C PHE A 79 15.62 -8.41 4.74
N ALA A 80 15.26 -7.19 4.35
CA ALA A 80 16.23 -6.10 4.26
C ALA A 80 16.81 -5.69 5.63
N ILE A 81 15.99 -5.67 6.68
CA ILE A 81 16.46 -5.40 8.05
C ILE A 81 17.49 -6.45 8.47
N VAL A 82 17.26 -7.74 8.18
CA VAL A 82 18.22 -8.80 8.48
C VAL A 82 19.57 -8.54 7.78
N LEU A 83 19.56 -8.16 6.49
CA LEU A 83 20.78 -7.81 5.76
C LEU A 83 21.51 -6.61 6.37
N ILE A 84 20.76 -5.56 6.74
CA ILE A 84 21.33 -4.36 7.38
C ILE A 84 21.92 -4.70 8.74
N LEU A 85 21.25 -5.53 9.54
CA LEU A 85 21.74 -5.95 10.85
C LEU A 85 23.02 -6.77 10.71
N ILE A 86 23.07 -7.73 9.77
CA ILE A 86 24.29 -8.49 9.44
C ILE A 86 25.41 -7.52 9.04
N GLY A 87 25.13 -6.59 8.14
CA GLY A 87 26.11 -5.59 7.74
C GLY A 87 26.63 -4.75 8.91
N ALA A 88 25.73 -4.25 9.76
CA ALA A 88 26.04 -3.40 10.90
C ALA A 88 26.90 -4.11 11.96
N ILE A 89 26.64 -5.39 12.26
CA ILE A 89 27.44 -6.15 13.23
C ILE A 89 28.84 -6.49 12.70
N THR A 90 29.01 -6.51 11.37
CA THR A 90 30.30 -6.76 10.71
C THR A 90 31.16 -5.51 10.53
N LEU A 91 30.64 -4.30 10.84
CA LEU A 91 31.45 -3.09 10.83
C LEU A 91 32.37 -3.04 12.07
N PRO A 92 33.70 -2.85 11.93
CA PRO A 92 34.60 -2.65 13.06
C PRO A 92 34.34 -1.32 13.73
N LYS A 93 34.73 -1.27 15.01
CA LYS A 93 34.66 -0.08 15.84
C LYS A 93 35.97 0.72 15.88
N GLY A 94 36.96 0.45 15.01
CA GLY A 94 38.30 1.01 15.21
C GLY A 94 39.40 0.90 14.14
N GLY A 95 39.14 0.60 12.87
CA GLY A 95 40.21 0.70 11.86
C GLY A 95 39.78 0.40 10.42
N MET A 96 39.96 1.38 9.53
CA MET A 96 39.70 1.27 8.08
C MET A 96 40.69 0.32 7.39
N ASN A 97 40.19 -0.48 6.43
CA ASN A 97 40.86 -1.31 5.43
C ASN A 97 40.94 -2.83 5.68
N GLU A 98 39.95 -3.41 6.36
CA GLU A 98 39.90 -4.87 6.53
C GLU A 98 38.81 -5.53 5.66
N PRO A 99 39.00 -6.78 5.16
CA PRO A 99 38.04 -7.45 4.27
C PRO A 99 36.60 -7.53 4.81
N TYR A 100 36.45 -7.57 6.15
CA TYR A 100 35.16 -7.64 6.82
C TYR A 100 34.39 -6.29 6.81
N GLU A 101 35.09 -5.15 6.67
CA GLU A 101 34.46 -3.83 6.50
C GLU A 101 33.73 -3.72 5.17
N THR A 102 34.39 -4.14 4.09
CA THR A 102 33.85 -4.04 2.73
C THR A 102 32.61 -4.93 2.60
N PHE A 103 32.62 -6.10 3.23
CA PHE A 103 31.45 -6.97 3.34
C PHE A 103 30.31 -6.31 4.10
N GLY A 104 30.59 -5.71 5.26
CA GLY A 104 29.57 -5.04 6.07
C GLY A 104 28.91 -3.86 5.36
N ILE A 105 29.70 -2.98 4.76
CA ILE A 105 29.21 -1.86 3.94
C ILE A 105 28.37 -2.40 2.77
N GLY A 106 28.84 -3.45 2.09
CA GLY A 106 28.12 -4.09 0.99
C GLY A 106 26.73 -4.61 1.41
N MET A 107 26.64 -5.28 2.57
CA MET A 107 25.37 -5.79 3.10
C MET A 107 24.40 -4.68 3.49
N VAL A 108 24.89 -3.59 4.11
CA VAL A 108 24.06 -2.43 4.43
C VAL A 108 23.51 -1.77 3.15
N LEU A 109 24.38 -1.53 2.16
CA LEU A 109 23.97 -0.95 0.88
C LEU A 109 22.97 -1.84 0.14
N LEU A 110 23.19 -3.15 0.12
CA LEU A 110 22.26 -4.12 -0.47
C LEU A 110 20.90 -4.07 0.23
N GLY A 111 20.88 -4.03 1.56
CA GLY A 111 19.65 -3.89 2.33
C GLY A 111 18.90 -2.60 2.02
N ILE A 112 19.59 -1.46 1.90
CA ILE A 112 18.97 -0.18 1.52
C ILE A 112 18.37 -0.23 0.12
N ILE A 113 19.12 -0.76 -0.86
CA ILE A 113 18.63 -0.93 -2.24
C ILE A 113 17.39 -1.83 -2.26
N LEU A 114 17.41 -2.91 -1.46
CA LEU A 114 16.29 -3.83 -1.33
C LEU A 114 15.06 -3.15 -0.71
N ILE A 115 15.22 -2.30 0.32
CA ILE A 115 14.10 -1.50 0.87
C ILE A 115 13.44 -0.67 -0.23
N ILE A 116 14.24 0.01 -1.05
CA ILE A 116 13.71 0.85 -2.14
C ILE A 116 12.98 -0.02 -3.16
N ALA A 117 13.56 -1.15 -3.57
CA ALA A 117 12.94 -2.07 -4.53
C ALA A 117 11.62 -2.66 -4.01
N VAL A 118 11.60 -3.12 -2.76
CA VAL A 118 10.41 -3.66 -2.09
C VAL A 118 9.33 -2.59 -1.95
N PHE A 119 9.71 -1.37 -1.59
CA PHE A 119 8.77 -0.25 -1.48
C PHE A 119 8.09 0.05 -2.83
N ILE A 120 8.86 0.14 -3.91
CA ILE A 120 8.32 0.36 -5.27
C ILE A 120 7.40 -0.79 -5.68
N LEU A 121 7.79 -2.03 -5.40
CA LEU A 121 6.97 -3.21 -5.73
C LEU A 121 5.66 -3.27 -4.92
N ALA A 122 5.71 -2.93 -3.63
CA ALA A 122 4.51 -2.84 -2.81
C ALA A 122 3.55 -1.77 -3.35
N VAL A 123 4.06 -0.59 -3.68
CA VAL A 123 3.27 0.50 -4.28
C VAL A 123 2.70 0.09 -5.63
N TYR A 124 3.45 -0.67 -6.44
CA TYR A 124 2.95 -1.19 -7.71
C TYR A 124 1.70 -2.06 -7.52
N PHE A 125 1.72 -3.00 -6.57
CA PHE A 125 0.56 -3.83 -6.26
C PHE A 125 -0.61 -3.00 -5.72
N GLN A 126 -0.35 -2.01 -4.87
CA GLN A 126 -1.40 -1.14 -4.37
C GLN A 126 -2.02 -0.27 -5.50
N LYS A 127 -1.21 0.22 -6.44
CA LYS A 127 -1.67 0.89 -7.66
C LYS A 127 -2.60 -0.03 -8.46
N GLN A 128 -2.22 -1.28 -8.67
CA GLN A 128 -3.05 -2.26 -9.38
C GLN A 128 -4.40 -2.48 -8.68
N ALA A 129 -4.43 -2.56 -7.34
CA ALA A 129 -5.67 -2.69 -6.59
C ALA A 129 -6.65 -1.53 -6.88
N TRP A 130 -6.14 -0.30 -6.93
CA TRP A 130 -6.96 0.88 -7.21
C TRP A 130 -7.38 1.01 -8.67
N GLU A 131 -6.53 0.62 -9.62
CA GLU A 131 -6.90 0.56 -11.04
C GLU A 131 -8.04 -0.42 -11.28
N VAL A 132 -7.99 -1.61 -10.64
CA VAL A 132 -9.10 -2.56 -10.74
C VAL A 132 -10.35 -2.06 -10.01
N MET A 133 -10.23 -1.36 -8.88
CA MET A 133 -11.39 -0.73 -8.24
C MET A 133 -12.08 0.27 -9.18
N TYR A 134 -11.31 1.02 -9.97
CA TYR A 134 -11.86 1.86 -11.03
C TYR A 134 -12.57 1.03 -12.12
N GLU A 135 -11.98 -0.08 -12.58
CA GLU A 135 -12.62 -0.99 -13.54
C GLU A 135 -13.97 -1.52 -13.05
N ILE A 136 -14.05 -1.92 -11.79
CA ILE A 136 -15.24 -2.52 -11.17
C ILE A 136 -16.32 -1.46 -10.90
N THR A 137 -15.94 -0.33 -10.31
CA THR A 137 -16.91 0.66 -9.80
C THR A 137 -17.21 1.78 -10.79
N GLY A 138 -16.33 2.03 -11.76
CA GLY A 138 -16.40 3.18 -12.67
C GLY A 138 -16.10 4.54 -12.02
N VAL A 139 -15.72 4.57 -10.74
CA VAL A 139 -15.45 5.80 -9.98
C VAL A 139 -14.03 6.30 -10.27
N GLU A 140 -13.92 7.39 -11.02
CA GLU A 140 -12.63 7.94 -11.51
C GLU A 140 -11.63 8.24 -10.40
N GLU A 141 -12.09 8.52 -9.19
CA GLU A 141 -11.25 8.84 -8.04
C GLU A 141 -10.36 7.67 -7.64
N PHE A 142 -10.79 6.41 -7.83
CA PHE A 142 -9.88 5.26 -7.64
C PHE A 142 -8.71 5.31 -8.63
N GLN A 143 -8.95 5.71 -9.88
CA GLN A 143 -7.88 5.88 -10.86
C GLN A 143 -6.95 7.06 -10.48
N LYS A 144 -7.51 8.14 -9.94
CA LYS A 144 -6.72 9.28 -9.43
C LYS A 144 -5.87 8.83 -8.22
N THR A 145 -6.42 8.06 -7.29
CA THR A 145 -5.66 7.44 -6.19
C THR A 145 -4.48 6.65 -6.72
N ALA A 146 -4.69 5.77 -7.70
CA ALA A 146 -3.62 4.98 -8.31
C ALA A 146 -2.49 5.84 -8.89
N LYS A 147 -2.86 6.88 -9.66
CA LYS A 147 -1.91 7.81 -10.30
C LYS A 147 -1.09 8.59 -9.27
N TRP A 148 -1.74 9.22 -8.31
CA TRP A 148 -1.07 10.04 -7.30
C TRP A 148 -0.24 9.19 -6.33
N LEU A 149 -0.70 7.98 -5.99
CA LEU A 149 0.07 7.02 -5.19
C LEU A 149 1.38 6.65 -5.88
N TRP A 150 1.32 6.31 -7.17
CA TRP A 150 2.48 5.92 -7.96
C TRP A 150 3.51 7.04 -8.06
N TRP A 151 3.08 8.24 -8.45
CA TRP A 151 3.98 9.39 -8.57
C TRP A 151 4.48 9.89 -7.23
N GLY A 152 3.65 9.82 -6.18
CA GLY A 152 4.05 10.17 -4.82
C GLY A 152 5.13 9.27 -4.27
N ALA A 153 5.04 7.96 -4.51
CA ALA A 153 6.09 7.03 -4.11
C ALA A 153 7.40 7.27 -4.85
N LEU A 154 7.35 7.53 -6.17
CA LEU A 154 8.55 7.77 -6.99
C LEU A 154 9.26 9.09 -6.62
N THR A 155 8.51 10.11 -6.22
CA THR A 155 9.04 11.44 -5.89
C THR A 155 9.23 11.68 -4.39
N LEU A 156 9.13 10.63 -3.56
CA LEU A 156 9.24 10.72 -2.10
C LEU A 156 10.60 11.30 -1.66
N ILE A 157 11.65 11.03 -2.43
CA ILE A 157 13.02 11.47 -2.13
C ILE A 157 13.19 13.00 -2.07
N ILE A 158 12.34 13.76 -2.77
CA ILE A 158 12.40 15.23 -2.84
C ILE A 158 11.33 15.92 -1.97
N LEU A 159 10.76 15.23 -0.97
CA LEU A 159 9.63 15.67 -0.11
C LEU A 159 8.30 15.99 -0.84
N ILE A 160 8.35 16.36 -2.12
CA ILE A 160 7.18 16.57 -2.97
C ILE A 160 6.31 15.32 -3.01
N GLY A 161 6.92 14.13 -2.99
CA GLY A 161 6.18 12.87 -2.94
C GLY A 161 5.25 12.75 -1.73
N SER A 162 5.60 13.31 -0.57
CA SER A 162 4.72 13.30 0.61
C SER A 162 3.41 14.06 0.35
N ILE A 163 3.47 15.18 -0.39
CA ILE A 163 2.28 15.94 -0.78
C ILE A 163 1.42 15.13 -1.76
N LEU A 164 2.05 14.47 -2.74
CA LEU A 164 1.33 13.63 -3.70
C LEU A 164 0.67 12.41 -3.04
N LEU A 165 1.33 11.80 -2.04
CA LEU A 165 0.75 10.70 -1.25
C LEU A 165 -0.43 11.18 -0.39
N LEU A 166 -0.36 12.40 0.15
CA LEU A 166 -1.49 13.01 0.85
C LEU A 166 -2.68 13.23 -0.12
N ILE A 167 -2.40 13.73 -1.33
CA ILE A 167 -3.41 13.86 -2.38
C ILE A 167 -4.02 12.48 -2.72
N ALA A 168 -3.21 11.44 -2.84
CA ALA A 168 -3.69 10.07 -3.10
C ALA A 168 -4.63 9.57 -1.98
N ALA A 169 -4.29 9.82 -0.71
CA ALA A 169 -5.12 9.46 0.43
C ALA A 169 -6.47 10.20 0.43
N ILE A 170 -6.47 11.49 0.08
CA ILE A 170 -7.70 12.28 -0.07
C ILE A 170 -8.57 11.70 -1.19
N TYR A 171 -7.99 11.40 -2.37
CA TYR A 171 -8.73 10.77 -3.46
C TYR A 171 -9.28 9.39 -3.08
N GLN A 172 -8.57 8.62 -2.26
CA GLN A 172 -9.07 7.32 -1.80
C GLN A 172 -10.34 7.47 -0.96
N ILE A 173 -10.37 8.47 -0.06
CA ILE A 173 -11.57 8.79 0.73
C ILE A 173 -12.72 9.22 -0.19
N ILE A 174 -12.44 10.12 -1.14
CA ILE A 174 -13.45 10.59 -2.11
C ILE A 174 -13.96 9.42 -2.96
N ALA A 175 -13.09 8.49 -3.37
CA ALA A 175 -13.47 7.33 -4.16
C ALA A 175 -14.46 6.43 -3.42
N PHE A 176 -14.19 6.08 -2.16
CA PHE A 176 -15.14 5.32 -1.35
C PHE A 176 -16.40 6.12 -1.00
N SER A 177 -16.31 7.44 -0.86
CA SER A 177 -17.48 8.30 -0.61
C SER A 177 -18.43 8.36 -1.81
N ASN A 178 -17.87 8.51 -3.01
CA ASN A 178 -18.59 8.61 -4.28
C ASN A 178 -19.03 7.24 -4.84
N MET A 179 -18.53 6.13 -4.30
CA MET A 179 -18.95 4.80 -4.73
C MET A 179 -20.46 4.61 -4.51
N PRO A 180 -21.20 4.10 -5.51
CA PRO A 180 -22.63 3.83 -5.33
C PRO A 180 -22.85 2.72 -4.30
N GLU A 181 -24.01 2.73 -3.64
CA GLU A 181 -24.37 1.68 -2.67
C GLU A 181 -24.71 0.35 -3.37
N GLU A 182 -25.08 0.40 -4.66
CA GLU A 182 -25.35 -0.76 -5.48
C GLU A 182 -24.47 -0.69 -6.74
N LEU A 183 -23.77 -1.80 -7.05
CA LEU A 183 -23.00 -1.93 -8.27
C LEU A 183 -23.82 -2.68 -9.32
N GLU A 184 -23.89 -2.11 -10.52
CA GLU A 184 -24.36 -2.87 -11.67
C GLU A 184 -23.28 -3.88 -12.05
N PHE A 185 -23.67 -5.15 -12.19
CA PHE A 185 -22.80 -6.15 -12.78
C PHE A 185 -22.43 -5.75 -14.21
N ARG A 186 -21.28 -5.09 -14.39
CA ARG A 186 -20.68 -4.84 -15.69
C ARG A 186 -20.01 -6.13 -16.12
N GLY A 187 -20.79 -7.04 -16.69
CA GLY A 187 -20.32 -8.33 -17.16
C GLY A 187 -19.20 -8.18 -18.18
N THR A 188 -17.96 -8.32 -17.73
CA THR A 188 -16.82 -8.69 -18.57
C THR A 188 -16.16 -9.94 -18.01
N TYR A 189 -16.97 -10.94 -17.66
CA TYR A 189 -16.47 -12.30 -17.77
C TYR A 189 -16.35 -12.61 -19.27
N LYS A 190 -15.15 -12.41 -19.84
CA LYS A 190 -14.77 -13.23 -20.99
C LYS A 190 -14.84 -14.65 -20.47
N SER A 191 -15.90 -15.36 -20.87
CA SER A 191 -15.94 -16.82 -20.80
C SER A 191 -14.55 -17.33 -21.21
N PRO A 192 -13.91 -18.24 -20.46
CA PRO A 192 -12.79 -18.97 -21.00
C PRO A 192 -13.32 -19.64 -22.26
N ILE A 193 -12.92 -19.13 -23.41
CA ILE A 193 -13.14 -19.83 -24.66
C ILE A 193 -11.97 -20.81 -24.70
N TYR A 194 -12.34 -22.08 -24.50
CA TYR A 194 -11.56 -23.32 -24.56
C TYR A 194 -10.74 -23.67 -23.32
#